data_AF-A0A524P7X5-F1
#
_entry.id   AF-A0A524P7X5-F1
#
_cell.length_a   1.000
_cell.length_b   1.000
_cell.length_c   1.000
_cell.angle_alpha   90.00
_cell.angle_beta   90.00
_cell.angle_gamma   90.00
#
_symmetry.space_group_name_H-M   'P 1'
#
loop_
_entity.id
_entity.type
_entity.pdbx_description
1 polymer ?
#
loop_
_entity_poly.entity_id
_entity_poly.type
_entity_poly.pdbx_seq_one_letter_code
_entity_poly.pdbx_strand_id
1 'polypeptide(L)'
;MKGCSRFLASASLLFFVISAVVALLLVNIRTYLLSPETYVQVLDEAGVYDDLPAIAADQLRFSLTADPCPEDPSFCEDGGALADPEAGQDGPPGYFANLPEGAWEEVLSKLIDPAWLESQFESALEQVFSILTGEPAADAIVISLVELQNRVNGEAGYQAVLSVIEAQPDCTPEQIQTLSQIVMSGGMSDAMLNCRPPEDV
;
A
#
# COMPACT_ATOMS: atom_id res chain seq x y z
N MET A 1 42.43 5.36 56.02
CA MET A 1 41.01 5.08 55.70
C MET A 1 40.20 6.30 55.22
N LYS A 2 40.45 7.53 55.69
CA LYS A 2 39.71 8.75 55.24
C LYS A 2 39.86 9.11 53.74
N GLY A 3 40.95 8.70 53.08
CA GLY A 3 41.16 8.95 51.65
C GLY A 3 40.27 8.08 50.74
N CYS A 4 40.01 6.83 51.13
CA CYS A 4 39.23 5.89 50.34
C CYS A 4 37.74 6.28 50.32
N SER A 5 37.19 6.77 51.45
CA SER A 5 35.78 7.19 51.51
C SER A 5 35.52 8.46 50.69
N ARG A 6 36.47 9.40 50.63
CA ARG A 6 36.34 10.62 49.83
C ARG A 6 36.39 10.36 48.33
N PHE A 7 37.24 9.43 47.91
CA PHE A 7 37.30 9.02 46.50
C PHE A 7 36.00 8.34 46.06
N LEU A 8 35.49 7.39 46.84
CA LEU A 8 34.21 6.73 46.56
C LEU A 8 33.05 7.72 46.50
N ALA A 9 32.96 8.64 47.47
CA ALA A 9 31.90 9.66 47.47
C ALA A 9 31.95 10.57 46.23
N SER A 10 33.16 10.98 45.81
CA SER A 10 33.35 11.81 44.61
C SER A 10 32.99 11.06 43.33
N ALA A 11 33.39 9.79 43.21
CA ALA A 11 33.07 8.96 42.05
C ALA A 11 31.56 8.73 41.93
N SER A 12 30.88 8.39 43.03
CA SER A 12 29.43 8.20 43.04
C SER A 12 28.66 9.47 42.64
N LEU A 13 29.10 10.63 43.09
CA LEU A 13 28.46 11.91 42.71
C LEU A 13 28.64 12.20 41.21
N LEU A 14 29.83 11.96 40.66
CA LEU A 14 30.09 12.11 39.22
C LEU A 14 29.19 11.18 38.40
N PHE A 15 29.12 9.90 38.76
CA PHE A 15 28.25 8.93 38.08
C PHE A 15 26.77 9.32 38.17
N PHE A 16 26.33 9.82 39.32
CA PHE A 16 24.96 10.30 39.49
C PHE A 16 24.63 11.47 38.57
N VAL A 17 25.52 12.46 38.48
CA VAL A 17 25.34 13.63 37.59
C VAL A 17 25.31 13.19 36.13
N ILE A 18 26.24 12.34 35.70
CA ILE A 18 26.28 11.83 34.32
C ILE A 18 24.99 11.05 34.02
N SER A 19 24.58 10.15 34.91
CA SER A 19 23.35 9.37 34.74
C SER A 19 22.12 10.27 34.67
N ALA A 20 22.03 11.32 35.48
CA ALA A 20 20.92 12.25 35.46
C ALA A 20 20.86 13.03 34.14
N VAL A 21 22.00 13.50 33.64
CA VAL A 21 22.08 14.19 32.34
C VAL A 21 21.67 13.26 31.20
N VAL A 22 22.18 12.02 31.19
CA VAL A 22 21.82 11.02 30.18
C VAL A 22 20.33 10.70 30.26
N ALA A 23 19.77 10.52 31.45
CA ALA A 23 18.34 10.28 31.63
C ALA A 23 17.49 11.45 31.11
N LEU A 24 17.87 12.69 31.41
CA LEU A 24 17.17 13.88 30.90
C LEU A 24 17.26 13.98 29.37
N LEU A 25 18.41 13.68 28.79
CA LEU A 25 18.61 13.67 27.35
C LEU A 25 17.74 12.60 26.68
N LEU A 26 17.73 11.38 27.23
CA LEU A 26 16.89 10.28 26.72
C LEU A 26 15.39 10.57 26.83
N VAL A 27 14.95 11.23 27.91
CA VAL A 27 13.54 11.65 28.05
C VAL A 27 13.16 12.67 26.98
N ASN A 28 14.01 13.69 26.74
CA ASN A 28 13.74 14.68 25.69
C ASN A 28 13.75 14.04 24.29
N ILE A 29 14.72 13.17 24.02
CA ILE A 29 14.77 12.41 22.76
C ILE A 29 13.51 11.57 22.60
N ARG A 30 13.06 10.87 23.64
CA ARG A 30 11.83 10.07 23.59
C ARG A 30 10.63 10.94 23.24
N THR A 31 10.49 12.12 23.83
CA THR A 31 9.35 13.01 23.58
C THR A 31 9.35 13.61 22.19
N TYR A 32 10.54 13.84 21.59
CA TYR A 32 10.67 14.52 20.29
C TYR A 32 10.89 13.58 19.09
N LEU A 33 11.58 12.45 19.28
CA LEU A 33 11.78 11.47 18.20
C LEU A 33 10.66 10.43 18.11
N LEU A 34 9.79 10.35 19.10
CA LEU A 34 8.61 9.47 19.08
C LEU A 34 7.30 10.25 19.00
N SER A 35 7.34 11.53 18.60
CA SER A 35 6.14 12.30 18.28
C SER A 35 5.76 12.09 16.82
N PRO A 36 4.59 11.48 16.52
CA PRO A 36 4.14 11.26 15.14
C PRO A 36 4.05 12.57 14.35
N GLU A 37 3.71 13.68 15.01
CA GLU A 37 3.56 15.00 14.39
C GLU A 37 4.86 15.50 13.76
N THR A 38 6.01 15.15 14.35
CA THR A 38 7.33 15.50 13.80
C THR A 38 7.58 14.78 12.48
N TYR A 39 7.12 13.54 12.33
CA TYR A 39 7.28 12.79 11.09
C TYR A 39 6.31 13.28 10.03
N VAL A 40 5.06 13.53 10.39
CA VAL A 40 4.07 14.11 9.48
C VAL A 40 4.59 15.42 8.88
N GLN A 41 5.11 16.33 9.72
CA GLN A 41 5.67 17.59 9.24
C GLN A 41 6.87 17.39 8.31
N VAL A 42 7.80 16.49 8.64
CA VAL A 42 8.98 16.23 7.80
C VAL A 42 8.58 15.60 6.46
N LEU A 43 7.57 14.74 6.44
CA LEU A 43 7.08 14.10 5.21
C LEU A 43 6.36 15.10 4.31
N ASP A 44 5.59 16.02 4.89
CA ASP A 44 4.99 17.16 4.18
C ASP A 44 6.05 18.08 3.59
N GLU A 45 7.02 18.53 4.39
CA GLU A 45 8.13 19.37 3.92
C GLU A 45 8.99 18.71 2.83
N ALA A 46 9.08 17.37 2.84
CA ALA A 46 9.78 16.60 1.83
C ALA A 46 8.94 16.33 0.56
N GLY A 47 7.65 16.70 0.54
CA GLY A 47 6.74 16.48 -0.59
C GLY A 47 6.33 15.02 -0.77
N VAL A 48 6.46 14.18 0.27
CA VAL A 48 6.18 12.73 0.15
C VAL A 48 4.70 12.47 -0.17
N TYR A 49 3.80 13.32 0.33
CA TYR A 49 2.36 13.20 0.11
C TYR A 49 1.97 13.38 -1.37
N ASP A 50 2.70 14.21 -2.13
CA ASP A 50 2.45 14.42 -3.55
C ASP A 50 2.74 13.15 -4.37
N ASP A 51 3.72 12.36 -3.95
CA ASP A 51 4.15 11.13 -4.63
C ASP A 51 3.38 9.88 -4.15
N LEU A 52 2.60 9.96 -3.07
CA LEU A 52 1.91 8.81 -2.48
C LEU A 52 1.01 8.04 -3.47
N PRO A 53 0.21 8.69 -4.34
CA PRO A 53 -0.62 7.97 -5.31
C PRO A 53 0.21 7.13 -6.29
N ALA A 54 1.34 7.67 -6.76
CA ALA A 54 2.25 6.98 -7.66
C ALA A 54 2.93 5.80 -6.97
N ILE A 55 3.43 6.00 -5.74
CA ILE A 55 4.04 4.92 -4.94
C ILE A 55 3.01 3.81 -4.65
N ALA A 56 1.77 4.17 -4.31
CA ALA A 56 0.70 3.21 -4.09
C ALA A 56 0.37 2.42 -5.37
N ALA A 57 0.38 3.09 -6.53
CA ALA A 57 0.18 2.45 -7.82
C ALA A 57 1.28 1.46 -8.17
N ASP A 58 2.53 1.84 -7.96
CA ASP A 58 3.66 0.95 -8.20
C ASP A 58 3.64 -0.26 -7.28
N GLN A 59 3.36 -0.07 -5.99
CA GLN A 59 3.28 -1.17 -5.04
C GLN A 59 2.12 -2.11 -5.33
N LEU A 60 0.95 -1.57 -5.71
CA LEU A 60 -0.21 -2.38 -6.07
C LEU A 60 0.06 -3.16 -7.37
N ARG A 61 0.61 -2.50 -8.39
CA ARG A 61 1.01 -3.16 -9.63
C ARG A 61 2.01 -4.26 -9.35
N PHE A 62 3.06 -3.99 -8.58
CA PHE A 62 4.06 -4.98 -8.22
C PHE A 62 3.43 -6.15 -7.46
N SER A 63 2.60 -5.88 -6.45
CA SER A 63 1.93 -6.93 -5.67
C SER A 63 1.01 -7.82 -6.51
N LEU A 64 0.42 -7.29 -7.58
CA LEU A 64 -0.46 -8.05 -8.46
C LEU A 64 0.35 -8.76 -9.55
N THR A 65 1.24 -8.05 -10.23
CA THR A 65 1.89 -8.54 -11.46
C THR A 65 3.24 -9.21 -11.25
N ALA A 66 3.85 -9.11 -10.05
CA ALA A 66 5.13 -9.75 -9.79
C ALA A 66 4.98 -11.28 -9.83
N ASP A 67 5.83 -11.91 -10.64
CA ASP A 67 5.96 -13.36 -10.69
C ASP A 67 6.75 -13.83 -9.46
N PRO A 68 6.16 -14.62 -8.53
CA PRO A 68 6.85 -15.13 -7.36
C PRO A 68 7.85 -16.26 -7.69
N CYS A 69 7.81 -16.84 -8.89
CA CYS A 69 8.61 -18.02 -9.26
C CYS A 69 10.14 -17.85 -9.13
N PRO A 70 10.75 -16.69 -9.46
CA PRO A 70 12.20 -16.53 -9.37
C PRO A 70 12.71 -16.50 -7.93
N GLU A 71 11.90 -16.07 -6.96
CA GLU A 71 12.29 -15.92 -5.56
C GLU A 71 12.13 -17.24 -4.79
N ASP A 72 11.07 -17.97 -5.07
CA ASP A 72 10.84 -19.29 -4.50
C ASP A 72 10.18 -20.22 -5.56
N PRO A 73 10.98 -21.10 -6.18
CA PRO A 73 10.50 -22.03 -7.21
C PRO A 73 9.38 -22.97 -6.74
N SER A 74 9.20 -23.15 -5.42
CA SER A 74 8.16 -24.03 -4.87
C SER A 74 6.74 -23.51 -5.13
N PHE A 75 6.58 -22.20 -5.35
CA PHE A 75 5.30 -21.61 -5.79
C PHE A 75 4.90 -22.05 -7.21
N CYS A 76 5.79 -22.71 -7.96
CA CYS A 76 5.62 -22.99 -9.38
C CYS A 76 5.90 -24.45 -9.76
N GLU A 77 6.48 -25.26 -8.86
CA GLU A 77 6.78 -26.68 -9.10
C GLU A 77 5.55 -27.60 -9.15
N ASP A 78 4.41 -27.21 -8.55
CA ASP A 78 3.13 -27.94 -8.62
C ASP A 78 2.12 -27.33 -9.61
N GLY A 79 2.61 -26.57 -10.59
CA GLY A 79 1.76 -25.79 -11.49
C GLY A 79 1.35 -24.44 -10.91
N GLY A 80 1.71 -24.13 -9.66
CA GLY A 80 1.49 -22.82 -9.06
C GLY A 80 0.07 -22.27 -9.12
N ALA A 81 -0.11 -21.07 -8.59
CA ALA A 81 -1.38 -20.34 -8.69
C ALA A 81 -1.76 -19.98 -10.16
N LEU A 82 -0.92 -20.31 -11.15
CA LEU A 82 -1.05 -19.88 -12.55
C LEU A 82 -1.11 -21.02 -13.58
N ALA A 83 -0.90 -22.28 -13.23
CA ALA A 83 -0.85 -23.40 -14.17
C ALA A 83 -1.62 -24.67 -13.74
N ASP A 84 -2.38 -24.64 -12.65
CA ASP A 84 -3.47 -25.60 -12.43
C ASP A 84 -4.81 -24.98 -12.89
N PRO A 85 -5.47 -25.51 -13.94
CA PRO A 85 -6.79 -25.04 -14.36
C PRO A 85 -7.90 -25.33 -13.33
N GLU A 86 -7.64 -26.18 -12.33
CA GLU A 86 -8.59 -26.57 -11.27
C GLU A 86 -8.20 -26.04 -9.87
N ALA A 87 -6.98 -25.58 -9.63
CA ALA A 87 -6.66 -24.73 -8.48
C ALA A 87 -7.03 -23.29 -8.86
N GLY A 88 -8.07 -22.76 -8.22
CA GLY A 88 -8.69 -21.50 -8.60
C GLY A 88 -7.67 -20.39 -8.86
N GLN A 89 -7.73 -19.82 -10.06
CA GLN A 89 -7.65 -18.41 -10.42
C GLN A 89 -7.13 -17.43 -9.35
N ASP A 90 -5.95 -17.69 -8.78
CA ASP A 90 -5.33 -16.87 -7.73
C ASP A 90 -4.27 -15.90 -8.30
N GLY A 91 -4.21 -15.77 -9.63
CA GLY A 91 -3.51 -14.69 -10.31
C GLY A 91 -4.38 -13.42 -10.41
N PRO A 92 -3.78 -12.25 -10.67
CA PRO A 92 -4.55 -11.04 -10.93
C PRO A 92 -5.54 -11.30 -12.06
N PRO A 93 -6.73 -10.68 -11.99
CA PRO A 93 -7.61 -10.65 -13.14
C PRO A 93 -6.86 -10.19 -14.41
N GLY A 94 -7.07 -10.87 -15.54
CA GLY A 94 -6.28 -10.66 -16.76
C GLY A 94 -6.29 -9.21 -17.27
N TYR A 95 -7.35 -8.47 -16.97
CA TYR A 95 -7.48 -7.06 -17.30
C TYR A 95 -6.51 -6.15 -16.54
N PHE A 96 -6.04 -6.56 -15.35
CA PHE A 96 -4.98 -5.87 -14.63
C PHE A 96 -3.58 -6.26 -15.09
N ALA A 97 -3.40 -7.51 -15.53
CA ALA A 97 -2.09 -8.00 -16.01
C ALA A 97 -1.62 -7.30 -17.30
N ASN A 98 -2.56 -6.83 -18.13
CA ASN A 98 -2.27 -6.19 -19.41
C ASN A 98 -2.20 -4.65 -19.35
N LEU A 99 -2.47 -4.04 -18.19
CA LEU A 99 -2.46 -2.58 -18.08
C LEU A 99 -1.04 -2.02 -18.17
N PRO A 100 -0.80 -1.03 -19.04
CA PRO A 100 0.49 -0.33 -19.07
C PRO A 100 0.72 0.45 -17.77
N GLU A 101 1.98 0.71 -17.44
CA GLU A 101 2.39 1.40 -16.20
C GLU A 101 1.64 2.72 -15.96
N GLY A 102 1.59 3.59 -16.96
CA GLY A 102 0.89 4.88 -16.83
C GLY A 102 -0.63 4.76 -16.65
N ALA A 103 -1.24 3.65 -17.07
CA ALA A 103 -2.68 3.44 -16.87
C ALA A 103 -3.01 3.05 -15.41
N TRP A 104 -2.07 2.43 -14.69
CA TRP A 104 -2.25 2.14 -13.26
C TRP A 104 -2.38 3.41 -12.44
N GLU A 105 -1.48 4.37 -12.68
CA GLU A 105 -1.50 5.67 -12.01
C GLU A 105 -2.80 6.44 -12.33
N GLU A 106 -3.23 6.43 -13.60
CA GLU A 106 -4.48 7.07 -14.01
C GLU A 106 -5.71 6.44 -13.36
N VAL A 107 -5.79 5.10 -13.33
CA VAL A 107 -6.91 4.39 -12.71
C VAL A 107 -6.95 4.65 -11.21
N LEU A 108 -5.80 4.58 -10.53
CA LEU A 108 -5.74 4.74 -9.08
C LEU A 108 -5.94 6.18 -8.64
N SER A 109 -5.44 7.18 -9.36
CA SER A 109 -5.71 8.59 -9.05
C SER A 109 -7.19 8.98 -9.18
N LYS A 110 -7.97 8.26 -10.01
CA LYS A 110 -9.43 8.42 -10.07
C LYS A 110 -10.13 7.77 -8.86
N LEU A 111 -9.67 6.59 -8.45
CA LEU A 111 -10.27 5.82 -7.37
C LEU A 111 -9.91 6.35 -5.97
N ILE A 112 -8.64 6.65 -5.76
CA ILE A 112 -8.06 7.02 -4.48
C ILE A 112 -7.96 8.54 -4.43
N ASP A 113 -8.66 9.14 -3.47
CA ASP A 113 -8.51 10.56 -3.21
C ASP A 113 -7.15 10.84 -2.55
N PRO A 114 -6.35 11.80 -3.03
CA PRO A 114 -5.08 12.13 -2.41
C PRO A 114 -5.23 12.55 -0.95
N ALA A 115 -6.25 13.35 -0.61
CA ALA A 115 -6.46 13.81 0.76
C ALA A 115 -6.94 12.68 1.67
N TRP A 116 -7.74 11.75 1.15
CA TRP A 116 -8.09 10.54 1.89
C TRP A 116 -6.86 9.67 2.16
N LEU A 117 -6.00 9.45 1.15
CA LEU A 117 -4.81 8.61 1.29
C LEU A 117 -3.83 9.19 2.32
N GLU A 118 -3.62 10.51 2.28
CA GLU A 118 -2.89 11.26 3.29
C GLU A 118 -3.45 11.01 4.70
N SER A 119 -4.77 11.17 4.88
CA SER A 119 -5.41 10.92 6.19
C SER A 119 -5.23 9.49 6.70
N GLN A 120 -5.27 8.49 5.80
CA GLN A 120 -5.06 7.09 6.20
C GLN A 120 -3.60 6.83 6.57
N PHE A 121 -2.66 7.46 5.86
CA PHE A 121 -1.24 7.33 6.14
C PHE A 121 -0.87 8.00 7.48
N GLU A 122 -1.35 9.21 7.74
CA GLU A 122 -1.18 9.88 9.04
C GLU A 122 -1.78 9.05 10.17
N SER A 123 -3.01 8.55 10.00
CA SER A 123 -3.66 7.69 10.98
C SER A 123 -2.87 6.39 11.21
N ALA A 124 -2.28 5.80 10.17
CA ALA A 124 -1.42 4.63 10.33
C ALA A 124 -0.13 4.96 11.09
N LEU A 125 0.50 6.11 10.83
CA LEU A 125 1.68 6.57 11.58
C LEU A 125 1.36 6.78 13.05
N GLU A 126 0.25 7.46 13.37
CA GLU A 126 -0.19 7.65 14.75
C GLU A 126 -0.37 6.31 15.48
N GLN A 127 -1.00 5.34 14.83
CA GLN A 127 -1.19 3.99 15.39
C GLN A 127 0.15 3.27 15.61
N VAL A 128 1.09 3.35 14.67
CA VAL A 128 2.44 2.78 14.81
C VAL A 128 3.16 3.37 16.02
N PHE A 129 3.16 4.70 16.16
CA PHE A 129 3.81 5.36 17.30
C PHE A 129 3.11 5.03 18.62
N SER A 130 1.78 4.96 18.63
CA SER A 130 1.02 4.58 19.83
C SER A 130 1.35 3.16 20.31
N ILE A 131 1.51 2.21 19.38
CA ILE A 131 1.98 0.85 19.69
C ILE A 131 3.41 0.90 20.26
N LEU A 132 4.32 1.67 19.64
CA LEU A 132 5.71 1.77 20.07
C LEU A 132 5.86 2.45 21.44
N THR A 133 5.00 3.40 21.78
CA THR A 133 5.01 4.11 23.06
C THR A 133 4.33 3.31 24.17
N GLY A 134 3.60 2.24 23.82
CA GLY A 134 2.82 1.42 24.76
C GLY A 134 1.58 2.13 25.27
N GLU A 135 1.07 3.11 24.52
CA GLU A 135 -0.22 3.73 24.77
C GLU A 135 -1.34 2.74 24.47
N PRO A 136 -2.54 2.92 25.06
CA PRO A 136 -3.68 2.05 24.79
C PRO A 136 -4.26 2.31 23.39
N ALA A 137 -3.49 2.06 22.35
CA ALA A 137 -3.99 1.88 20.99
C ALA A 137 -4.26 0.40 20.73
N ALA A 138 -5.08 0.14 19.71
CA ALA A 138 -5.40 -1.20 19.26
C ALA A 138 -4.12 -2.03 19.01
N ASP A 139 -4.18 -3.34 19.27
CA ASP A 139 -3.07 -4.27 19.05
C ASP A 139 -2.65 -4.40 17.57
N ALA A 140 -3.37 -3.74 16.66
CA ALA A 140 -3.16 -3.77 15.21
C ALA A 140 -3.49 -2.41 14.58
N ILE A 141 -2.82 -2.12 13.46
CA ILE A 141 -3.09 -0.96 12.61
C ILE A 141 -4.40 -1.22 11.86
N VAL A 142 -5.34 -0.27 11.94
CA VAL A 142 -6.64 -0.32 11.27
C VAL A 142 -6.70 0.80 10.23
N ILE A 143 -7.03 0.43 9.00
CA ILE A 143 -7.27 1.37 7.88
C ILE A 143 -8.73 1.20 7.45
N SER A 144 -9.46 2.31 7.35
CA SER A 144 -10.87 2.27 6.97
C SER A 144 -11.03 2.28 5.46
N LEU A 145 -11.52 1.20 4.87
CA LEU A 145 -11.77 1.12 3.42
C LEU A 145 -13.19 1.56 3.02
N VAL A 146 -13.99 2.06 3.97
CA VAL A 146 -15.41 2.39 3.71
C VAL A 146 -15.54 3.48 2.64
N GLU A 147 -14.72 4.53 2.71
CA GLU A 147 -14.75 5.60 1.72
C GLU A 147 -14.28 5.14 0.36
N LEU A 148 -13.17 4.39 0.31
CA LEU A 148 -12.66 3.80 -0.93
C LEU A 148 -13.72 2.89 -1.57
N GLN A 149 -14.37 2.04 -0.78
CA GLN A 149 -15.45 1.17 -1.25
C GLN A 149 -16.62 1.98 -1.83
N ASN A 150 -17.00 3.08 -1.18
CA ASN A 150 -18.06 3.96 -1.69
C ASN A 150 -17.66 4.63 -3.02
N ARG A 151 -16.38 5.01 -3.18
CA ARG A 151 -15.86 5.58 -4.43
C ARG A 151 -15.83 4.54 -5.55
N VAL A 152 -15.36 3.33 -5.26
CA VAL A 152 -15.34 2.19 -6.19
C VAL A 152 -16.76 1.79 -6.63
N ASN A 153 -17.75 1.90 -5.75
CA ASN A 153 -19.16 1.63 -6.11
C ASN A 153 -19.88 2.85 -6.72
N GLY A 154 -19.20 4.00 -6.81
CA GLY A 154 -19.76 5.25 -7.32
C GLY A 154 -19.28 5.58 -8.73
N GLU A 155 -19.42 6.86 -9.09
CA GLU A 155 -19.01 7.38 -10.40
C GLU A 155 -17.50 7.22 -10.63
N ALA A 156 -16.68 7.42 -9.60
CA ALA A 156 -15.24 7.25 -9.69
C ALA A 156 -14.85 5.81 -10.11
N GLY A 157 -15.53 4.81 -9.55
CA GLY A 157 -15.36 3.41 -9.95
C GLY A 157 -15.77 3.15 -11.39
N TYR A 158 -16.87 3.72 -11.85
CA TYR A 158 -17.28 3.61 -13.25
C TYR A 158 -16.23 4.22 -14.20
N GLN A 159 -15.75 5.43 -13.92
CA GLN A 159 -14.70 6.08 -14.72
C GLN A 159 -13.38 5.31 -14.69
N ALA A 160 -13.04 4.71 -13.56
CA ALA A 160 -11.86 3.86 -13.42
C ALA A 160 -11.97 2.62 -14.32
N VAL A 161 -13.13 1.95 -14.34
CA VAL A 161 -13.37 0.80 -15.24
C VAL A 161 -13.28 1.21 -16.71
N LEU A 162 -13.84 2.37 -17.09
CA LEU A 162 -13.69 2.89 -18.46
C LEU A 162 -12.23 3.11 -18.82
N SER A 163 -11.44 3.68 -17.91
CA SER A 163 -10.00 3.91 -18.11
C SER A 163 -9.26 2.59 -18.29
N VAL A 164 -9.64 1.54 -17.54
CA VAL A 164 -9.09 0.19 -17.72
C VAL A 164 -9.38 -0.34 -19.12
N ILE A 165 -10.62 -0.21 -19.60
CA ILE A 165 -11.04 -0.68 -20.94
C ILE A 165 -10.30 0.09 -22.05
N GLU A 166 -10.19 1.41 -21.92
CA GLU A 166 -9.51 2.26 -22.90
C GLU A 166 -8.02 1.95 -23.02
N ALA A 167 -7.40 1.54 -21.91
CA ALA A 167 -6.00 1.14 -21.84
C ALA A 167 -5.74 -0.30 -22.31
N GLN A 168 -6.78 -1.10 -22.56
CA GLN A 168 -6.61 -2.46 -23.07
C GLN A 168 -6.17 -2.48 -24.54
N PRO A 169 -5.46 -3.54 -24.98
CA PRO A 169 -5.17 -3.76 -26.38
C PRO A 169 -6.44 -4.00 -27.21
N ASP A 170 -6.40 -3.69 -28.50
CA ASP A 170 -7.51 -3.96 -29.41
C ASP A 170 -7.84 -5.47 -29.46
N CYS A 171 -9.13 -5.80 -29.44
CA CYS A 171 -9.59 -7.19 -29.46
C CYS A 171 -9.24 -7.89 -30.79
N THR A 172 -8.82 -9.16 -30.71
CA THR A 172 -8.69 -10.00 -31.91
C THR A 172 -10.06 -10.41 -32.45
N PRO A 173 -10.18 -10.77 -33.74
CA PRO A 173 -11.44 -11.24 -34.33
C PRO A 173 -12.07 -12.42 -33.57
N GLU A 174 -11.26 -13.32 -33.02
CA GLU A 174 -11.70 -14.47 -32.23
C GLU A 174 -12.26 -14.02 -30.86
N GLN A 175 -11.62 -13.03 -30.23
CA GLN A 175 -12.10 -12.45 -28.98
C GLN A 175 -13.42 -11.72 -29.18
N ILE A 176 -13.60 -10.99 -30.29
CA ILE A 176 -14.87 -10.33 -30.64
C ILE A 176 -16.01 -11.35 -30.79
N GLN A 177 -15.76 -12.49 -31.44
CA GLN A 177 -16.75 -13.55 -31.55
C GLN A 177 -17.13 -14.13 -30.18
N THR A 178 -16.15 -14.28 -29.29
CA THR A 178 -16.38 -14.77 -27.92
C THR A 178 -17.20 -13.76 -27.10
N LEU A 179 -16.80 -12.49 -27.12
CA LEU A 179 -17.52 -11.38 -26.50
C LEU A 179 -18.97 -11.31 -26.97
N SER A 180 -19.21 -11.38 -28.28
CA SER A 180 -20.58 -11.34 -28.83
C SER A 180 -21.45 -12.51 -28.36
N GLN A 181 -20.90 -13.71 -28.22
CA GLN A 181 -21.62 -14.86 -27.67
C GLN A 181 -21.97 -14.65 -26.19
N ILE A 182 -21.06 -14.10 -25.39
CA ILE A 182 -21.29 -13.79 -23.98
C ILE A 182 -22.38 -12.72 -23.85
N VAL A 183 -22.31 -11.64 -24.62
CA VAL A 183 -23.33 -10.58 -24.62
C VAL A 183 -24.70 -11.12 -25.05
N MET A 184 -24.77 -11.91 -26.12
CA MET A 184 -26.03 -12.51 -26.60
C MET A 184 -26.66 -13.49 -25.60
N SER A 185 -25.84 -14.15 -24.78
CA SER A 185 -26.31 -15.03 -23.70
C SER A 185 -26.70 -14.27 -22.41
N GLY A 186 -26.52 -12.94 -22.38
CA GLY A 186 -26.75 -12.12 -21.19
C GLY A 186 -25.72 -12.36 -20.08
N GLY A 187 -24.59 -12.97 -20.40
CA GLY A 187 -23.52 -13.22 -19.45
C GLY A 187 -22.71 -11.96 -19.16
N MET A 188 -22.19 -11.86 -17.94
CA MET A 188 -21.08 -10.96 -17.59
C MET A 188 -19.88 -11.83 -17.28
N SER A 189 -18.75 -11.54 -17.91
CA SER A 189 -17.49 -12.26 -17.69
C SER A 189 -16.36 -11.26 -17.68
N ASP A 190 -15.37 -11.48 -16.81
CA ASP A 190 -14.13 -10.70 -16.76
C ASP A 190 -13.37 -10.70 -18.08
N ALA A 191 -13.64 -11.70 -18.94
CA ALA A 191 -13.13 -11.74 -20.31
C ALA A 191 -13.50 -10.49 -21.14
N MET A 192 -14.57 -9.78 -20.76
CA MET A 192 -14.98 -8.53 -21.40
C MET A 192 -14.02 -7.36 -21.15
N LEU A 193 -13.22 -7.43 -20.07
CA LEU A 193 -12.31 -6.35 -19.68
C LEU A 193 -10.88 -6.56 -20.16
N ASN A 194 -10.61 -7.65 -20.89
CA ASN A 194 -9.24 -8.02 -21.32
C ASN A 194 -8.81 -7.40 -22.65
N CYS A 195 -9.74 -6.80 -23.40
CA CYS A 195 -9.45 -6.16 -24.69
C CYS A 195 -10.45 -5.04 -24.98
N ARG A 196 -10.05 -4.09 -25.83
CA ARG A 196 -10.88 -2.98 -26.29
C ARG A 196 -11.56 -3.35 -27.62
N PRO A 197 -12.90 -3.40 -27.70
CA PRO A 197 -13.60 -3.65 -28.95
C PRO A 197 -13.43 -2.45 -29.92
N PRO A 198 -13.45 -2.68 -31.26
CA PRO A 198 -13.40 -1.59 -32.22
C PRO A 198 -14.67 -0.73 -32.15
N GLU A 199 -14.56 0.58 -32.41
CA GLU A 199 -15.70 1.52 -32.40
C GLU A 199 -16.74 1.23 -33.51
N ASP A 200 -16.35 0.42 -34.50
CA ASP A 200 -17.12 0.15 -35.72
C ASP A 200 -18.04 -1.09 -35.63
N VAL A 201 -18.15 -1.73 -34.46
CA VAL A 201 -18.86 -3.02 -34.26
C VAL A 201 -20.15 -2.87 -33.47
#